data_AF-A0A482TKA4-F1
#
_entry.id   AF-A0A482TKA4-F1
#
_cell.length_a   1.000
_cell.length_b   1.000
_cell.length_c   1.000
_cell.angle_alpha   90.00
_cell.angle_beta   90.00
_cell.angle_gamma   90.00
#
_symmetry.space_group_name_H-M   'P 1'
#
loop_
_entity.id
_entity.type
_entity.pdbx_description
1 polymer ?
#
loop_
_entity_poly.entity_id
_entity_poly.type
_entity_poly.pdbx_seq_one_letter_code
_entity_poly.pdbx_strand_id
1 'polypeptide(L)'
;MDKFKKYLNFPREVRMQFLKDSIAELYTFTDDDIEFYNDKLDFNILSYNSKIKWSYPLLEKYRDKWDWNSIEQNDLITKKFNLALLFPDKVTCELSKCTCFRNLDFCENLDYNCEKFEKPVAIVPRIIIKDLYVYRLIDYLISIKGINDKALLMLYLLDKELEFVGKDDD
;
A
#
# COMPACT_ATOMS: atom_id res chain seq x y z
N MET A 1 -8.03 -15.16 -21.27
CA MET A 1 -6.84 -15.93 -21.68
C MET A 1 -5.78 -15.10 -22.41
N ASP A 2 -6.12 -14.33 -23.45
CA ASP A 2 -5.11 -13.67 -24.31
C ASP A 2 -4.21 -12.63 -23.58
N LYS A 3 -4.77 -11.83 -22.67
CA LYS A 3 -3.98 -10.85 -21.89
C LYS A 3 -2.99 -11.51 -20.91
N PHE A 4 -3.37 -12.61 -20.27
CA PHE A 4 -2.47 -13.35 -19.38
C PHE A 4 -1.30 -13.99 -20.15
N LYS A 5 -1.53 -14.47 -21.37
CA LYS A 5 -0.47 -14.95 -22.25
C LYS A 5 0.55 -13.86 -22.56
N LYS A 6 0.11 -12.60 -22.74
CA LYS A 6 1.02 -11.46 -22.93
C LYS A 6 1.92 -11.24 -21.70
N TYR A 7 1.37 -11.33 -20.49
CA TYR A 7 2.18 -11.22 -19.27
C TYR A 7 3.25 -12.30 -19.18
N LEU A 8 2.90 -13.56 -19.46
CA LEU A 8 3.84 -14.69 -19.43
C LEU A 8 4.98 -14.57 -20.44
N ASN A 9 4.83 -13.77 -21.49
CA ASN A 9 5.88 -13.52 -22.48
C ASN A 9 6.93 -12.51 -22.01
N PHE A 10 6.73 -11.79 -20.91
CA PHE A 10 7.75 -10.88 -20.37
C PHE A 10 8.90 -11.67 -19.72
N PRO A 11 10.14 -11.12 -19.75
CA PRO A 11 11.26 -11.69 -19.02
C PRO A 11 10.91 -11.91 -17.55
N ARG A 12 11.44 -12.99 -16.95
CA ARG A 12 11.17 -13.36 -15.55
C ARG A 12 11.37 -12.19 -14.59
N GLU A 13 12.44 -11.40 -14.75
CA GLU A 13 12.72 -10.25 -13.90
C GLU A 13 11.61 -9.19 -13.94
N VAL A 14 11.09 -8.90 -15.13
CA VAL A 14 9.99 -7.95 -15.33
C VAL A 14 8.71 -8.47 -14.67
N ARG A 15 8.42 -9.77 -14.81
CA ARG A 15 7.27 -10.43 -14.17
C ARG A 15 7.39 -10.39 -12.65
N MET A 16 8.54 -10.79 -12.11
CA MET A 16 8.83 -10.79 -10.68
C MET A 16 8.72 -9.39 -10.07
N GLN A 17 9.28 -8.38 -10.73
CA GLN A 17 9.17 -6.99 -10.27
C GLN A 17 7.69 -6.54 -10.28
N PHE A 18 6.96 -6.85 -11.35
CA PHE A 18 5.54 -6.52 -11.42
C PHE A 18 4.72 -7.18 -10.31
N LEU A 19 5.02 -8.44 -9.94
CA LEU A 19 4.40 -9.12 -8.80
C LEU A 19 4.71 -8.41 -7.48
N LYS A 20 6.00 -8.12 -7.23
CA LYS A 20 6.45 -7.43 -6.02
C LYS A 20 5.78 -6.07 -5.89
N ASP A 21 5.80 -5.26 -6.96
CA ASP A 21 5.17 -3.94 -6.99
C ASP A 21 3.66 -4.01 -6.72
N SER A 22 2.96 -4.93 -7.40
CA SER A 22 1.51 -5.07 -7.24
C SER A 22 1.13 -5.53 -5.83
N ILE A 23 1.88 -6.48 -5.26
CA ILE A 23 1.65 -6.95 -3.89
C ILE A 23 2.02 -5.85 -2.89
N ALA A 24 3.12 -5.11 -3.10
CA ALA A 24 3.50 -3.97 -2.27
C ALA A 24 2.41 -2.88 -2.22
N GLU A 25 1.68 -2.66 -3.31
CA GLU A 25 0.57 -1.68 -3.37
C GLU A 25 -0.75 -2.21 -2.77
N LEU A 26 -1.05 -3.50 -2.95
CA LEU A 26 -2.37 -4.09 -2.68
C LEU A 26 -2.46 -4.91 -1.38
N TYR A 27 -1.34 -5.46 -0.90
CA TYR A 27 -1.37 -6.38 0.23
C TYR A 27 -1.52 -5.61 1.55
N THR A 28 -2.27 -6.20 2.48
CA THR A 28 -2.49 -5.62 3.82
C THR A 28 -1.32 -6.01 4.73
N PHE A 29 -0.14 -5.41 4.52
CA PHE A 29 1.02 -5.67 5.37
C PHE A 29 0.75 -5.23 6.81
N THR A 30 1.08 -6.09 7.75
CA THR A 30 1.16 -5.79 9.18
C THR A 30 2.51 -5.16 9.53
N ASP A 31 2.62 -4.56 10.72
CA ASP A 31 3.89 -4.01 11.19
C ASP A 31 4.98 -5.11 11.28
N ASP A 32 4.59 -6.34 11.67
CA ASP A 32 5.47 -7.52 11.71
C ASP A 32 5.94 -7.92 10.30
N ASP A 33 5.05 -7.88 9.29
CA ASP A 33 5.46 -8.15 7.90
C ASP A 33 6.48 -7.11 7.40
N ILE A 34 6.22 -5.83 7.68
CA ILE A 34 7.11 -4.74 7.24
C ILE A 34 8.47 -4.87 7.92
N GLU A 35 8.51 -5.25 9.20
CA GLU A 35 9.74 -5.54 9.92
C GLU A 35 10.48 -6.75 9.36
N PHE A 36 9.77 -7.85 9.11
CA PHE A 36 10.36 -9.08 8.63
C PHE A 36 10.91 -8.95 7.19
N TYR A 37 10.19 -8.24 6.31
CA TYR A 37 10.58 -8.04 4.90
C TYR A 37 11.27 -6.69 4.63
N ASN A 38 11.67 -5.94 5.66
CA ASN A 38 12.18 -4.57 5.58
C ASN A 38 13.27 -4.35 4.51
N ASP A 39 14.18 -5.30 4.34
CA ASP A 39 15.30 -5.20 3.38
C ASP A 39 14.91 -5.62 1.94
N LYS A 40 13.68 -6.12 1.76
CA LYS A 40 13.15 -6.62 0.48
C LYS A 40 11.99 -5.77 -0.06
N LEU A 41 11.35 -4.99 0.80
CA LEU A 41 10.25 -4.10 0.42
C LEU A 41 10.78 -2.82 -0.22
N ASP A 42 10.15 -2.43 -1.33
CA ASP A 42 10.35 -1.11 -1.91
C ASP A 42 9.43 -0.10 -1.20
N PHE A 43 10.02 0.70 -0.31
CA PHE A 43 9.28 1.69 0.45
C PHE A 43 8.69 2.80 -0.42
N ASN A 44 9.22 3.05 -1.63
CA ASN A 44 8.62 4.02 -2.54
C ASN A 44 7.24 3.56 -3.02
N ILE A 45 7.08 2.26 -3.24
CA ILE A 45 5.79 1.67 -3.65
C ILE A 45 4.89 1.50 -2.43
N LEU A 46 5.46 1.00 -1.33
CA LEU A 46 4.75 0.77 -0.08
C LEU A 46 4.12 2.06 0.49
N SER A 47 4.73 3.22 0.25
CA SER A 47 4.18 4.54 0.65
C SER A 47 2.81 4.86 0.05
N TYR A 48 2.46 4.27 -1.09
CA TYR A 48 1.15 4.42 -1.73
C TYR A 48 0.10 3.44 -1.18
N ASN A 49 0.52 2.45 -0.39
CA ASN A 49 -0.36 1.36 0.01
C ASN A 49 -1.51 1.91 0.87
N SER A 50 -2.74 1.73 0.38
CA SER A 50 -3.95 2.18 1.06
C SER A 50 -4.59 1.09 1.94
N LYS A 51 -3.91 -0.04 2.12
CA LYS A 51 -4.37 -1.20 2.89
C LYS A 51 -3.59 -1.36 4.19
N ILE A 52 -2.36 -0.86 4.26
CA ILE A 52 -1.58 -0.77 5.50
C ILE A 52 -2.36 0.02 6.55
N LYS A 53 -2.35 -0.50 7.78
CA LYS A 53 -2.92 0.18 8.94
C LYS A 53 -1.94 1.22 9.46
N TRP A 54 -1.82 2.34 8.76
CA TRP A 54 -0.89 3.41 9.10
C TRP A 54 -1.04 3.87 10.56
N SER A 55 0.09 4.00 11.24
CA SER A 55 0.23 4.41 12.64
C SER A 55 1.40 5.39 12.77
N TYR A 56 1.38 6.27 13.78
CA TYR A 56 2.52 7.14 14.05
C TYR A 56 3.82 6.35 14.33
N PRO A 57 3.82 5.29 15.17
CA PRO A 57 5.02 4.47 15.38
C PRO A 57 5.58 3.85 14.10
N LEU A 58 4.73 3.41 13.17
CA LEU A 58 5.16 2.87 11.87
C LEU A 58 5.82 3.93 10.99
N LEU A 59 5.22 5.13 10.92
CA LEU A 59 5.75 6.27 10.17
C LEU A 59 7.11 6.71 10.74
N GLU A 60 7.23 6.79 12.06
CA GLU A 60 8.46 7.19 12.76
C GLU A 60 9.57 6.13 12.62
N LYS A 61 9.27 4.84 12.83
CA LYS A 61 10.27 3.75 12.77
C LYS A 61 11.00 3.69 11.42
N TYR A 62 10.27 3.94 10.33
CA TYR A 62 10.82 3.89 8.97
C TYR A 62 10.86 5.27 8.29
N ARG A 63 10.95 6.33 9.08
CA ARG A 63 10.91 7.73 8.66
C ARG A 63 11.79 8.06 7.46
N ASP A 64 13.01 7.52 7.40
CA ASP A 64 13.96 7.80 6.32
C ASP A 64 13.81 6.88 5.10
N LYS A 65 12.96 5.86 5.19
CA LYS A 65 12.68 4.93 4.08
C LYS A 65 11.46 5.34 3.27
N TRP A 66 10.46 5.97 3.90
CA TRP A 66 9.24 6.38 3.22
C TRP A 66 9.50 7.42 2.13
N ASP A 67 8.74 7.31 1.04
CA ASP A 67 8.62 8.38 0.05
C ASP A 67 7.55 9.37 0.51
N TRP A 68 8.00 10.46 1.12
CA TRP A 68 7.10 11.43 1.74
C TRP A 68 6.19 12.16 0.75
N ASN A 69 6.61 12.33 -0.51
CA ASN A 69 5.72 12.89 -1.54
C ASN A 69 4.48 12.01 -1.74
N SER A 70 4.67 10.70 -1.63
CA SER A 70 3.62 9.69 -1.79
C SER A 70 2.75 9.59 -0.53
N ILE A 71 3.36 9.67 0.64
CA ILE A 71 2.67 9.73 1.93
C ILE A 71 1.75 10.97 2.00
N GLU A 72 2.20 12.14 1.52
CA GLU A 72 1.40 13.38 1.45
C GLU A 72 0.20 13.27 0.50
N GLN A 73 0.27 12.38 -0.49
CA GLN A 73 -0.83 12.13 -1.42
C GLN A 73 -1.73 10.97 -0.97
N ASN A 74 -1.35 10.27 0.11
CA ASN A 74 -2.13 9.16 0.64
C ASN A 74 -3.28 9.68 1.50
N ASP A 75 -4.47 9.69 0.91
CA ASP A 75 -5.73 10.14 1.52
C ASP A 75 -6.03 9.52 2.89
N LEU A 76 -5.66 8.26 3.11
CA LEU A 76 -5.89 7.61 4.41
C LEU A 76 -4.97 8.14 5.49
N ILE A 77 -3.73 8.46 5.13
CA ILE A 77 -2.74 9.04 6.04
C ILE A 77 -3.11 10.50 6.33
N THR A 78 -3.35 11.32 5.30
CA THR A 78 -3.58 12.76 5.47
C THR A 78 -4.90 13.12 6.17
N LYS A 79 -5.88 12.22 6.14
CA LYS A 79 -7.11 12.32 6.95
C LYS A 79 -6.87 11.97 8.42
N LYS A 80 -5.95 11.04 8.69
CA LYS A 80 -5.67 10.52 10.04
C LYS A 80 -4.55 11.27 10.77
N PHE A 81 -3.59 11.85 10.06
CA PHE A 81 -2.37 12.44 10.65
C PHE A 81 -2.14 13.87 10.17
N ASN A 82 -1.60 14.70 11.06
CA ASN A 82 -1.14 16.05 10.73
C ASN A 82 0.33 15.97 10.36
N LEU A 83 0.62 15.61 9.12
CA LEU A 83 1.99 15.34 8.71
C LEU A 83 2.90 16.56 8.89
N ALA A 84 2.41 17.77 8.63
CA ALA A 84 3.15 19.01 8.84
C ALA A 84 3.47 19.31 10.31
N LEU A 85 2.69 18.76 11.26
CA LEU A 85 2.98 18.84 12.69
C LEU A 85 3.98 17.77 13.12
N LEU A 86 3.78 16.53 12.66
CA LEU A 86 4.54 15.35 13.11
C LEU A 86 5.90 15.23 12.42
N PHE A 87 5.99 15.66 11.16
CA PHE A 87 7.15 15.48 10.29
C PHE A 87 7.47 16.74 9.46
N PRO A 88 7.63 17.92 10.10
CA PRO A 88 7.75 19.21 9.40
C PRO A 88 8.95 19.31 8.44
N ASP A 89 10.01 18.54 8.65
CA ASP A 89 11.20 18.47 7.79
C ASP A 89 11.07 17.45 6.65
N LYS A 90 9.99 16.67 6.60
CA LYS A 90 9.78 15.63 5.58
C LYS A 90 8.70 15.96 4.58
N VAL A 91 7.77 16.84 4.95
CA VAL A 91 6.60 17.16 4.13
C VAL A 91 6.62 18.62 3.70
N THR A 92 5.91 18.92 2.62
CA THR A 92 5.78 20.27 2.06
C THR A 92 4.41 20.89 2.30
N CYS A 93 3.42 20.06 2.68
CA CYS A 93 2.07 20.48 3.00
C CYS A 93 2.03 21.36 4.25
N GLU A 94 1.07 22.27 4.28
CA GLU A 94 0.88 23.18 5.41
C GLU A 94 0.20 22.47 6.59
N LEU A 95 0.36 23.09 7.77
CA LEU A 95 -0.34 22.67 8.97
C LEU A 95 -1.84 22.57 8.69
N SER A 96 -2.34 21.35 8.77
CA SER A 96 -3.72 21.06 8.49
C SER A 96 -4.60 21.55 9.64
N LYS A 97 -5.65 22.33 9.33
CA LYS A 97 -6.65 22.74 10.34
C LYS A 97 -7.31 21.50 10.94
N CYS A 98 -7.46 21.52 12.26
CA CYS A 98 -8.28 20.56 12.99
C CYS A 98 -9.72 20.65 12.51
N THR A 99 -10.35 19.50 12.27
CA THR A 99 -11.78 19.41 11.91
C THR A 99 -12.36 18.16 12.56
N CYS A 100 -13.68 18.04 12.60
CA CYS A 100 -14.36 16.81 13.06
C CYS A 100 -13.84 15.52 12.41
N PHE A 101 -13.46 15.57 11.14
CA PHE A 101 -12.93 14.43 10.38
C PHE A 101 -11.42 14.23 10.57
N ARG A 102 -10.75 15.25 11.11
CA ARG A 102 -9.32 15.29 11.39
C ARG A 102 -9.16 15.36 12.90
N ASN A 103 -9.57 14.28 13.56
CA ASN A 103 -9.36 14.07 14.99
C ASN A 103 -7.90 13.67 15.18
N LEU A 104 -7.02 14.64 15.05
CA LEU A 104 -5.59 14.44 15.24
C LEU A 104 -5.37 14.40 16.74
N ASP A 105 -4.57 13.47 17.23
CA ASP A 105 -4.21 13.29 18.65
C ASP A 105 -3.59 14.55 19.32
N PHE A 106 -3.52 15.67 18.60
CA PHE A 106 -2.96 16.97 18.97
C PHE A 106 -3.88 18.16 18.64
N CYS A 107 -5.16 17.93 18.35
CA CYS A 107 -6.17 18.97 18.22
C CYS A 107 -6.81 19.24 19.59
N GLU A 108 -6.35 20.27 20.30
CA GLU A 108 -7.02 20.73 21.52
C GLU A 108 -8.31 21.48 21.14
N ASN A 109 -9.44 21.03 21.70
CA ASN A 109 -10.81 21.57 21.55
C ASN A 109 -11.55 21.22 20.24
N LEU A 110 -12.20 20.05 20.21
CA LEU A 110 -13.24 19.74 19.24
C LEU A 110 -14.61 19.92 19.89
N ASP A 111 -15.43 20.76 19.26
CA ASP A 111 -16.84 21.00 19.60
C ASP A 111 -17.61 19.66 19.56
N TYR A 112 -18.36 19.34 20.62
CA TYR A 112 -18.92 18.00 20.91
C TYR A 112 -19.97 17.47 19.91
N ASN A 113 -20.21 18.15 18.79
CA ASN A 113 -21.18 17.77 17.76
C ASN A 113 -20.49 17.50 16.42
N CYS A 114 -19.82 16.36 16.30
CA CYS A 114 -19.25 15.88 15.04
C CYS A 114 -20.08 14.73 14.47
N GLU A 115 -20.88 15.00 13.42
CA GLU A 115 -21.54 13.95 12.64
C GLU A 115 -20.56 13.36 11.60
N LYS A 116 -20.37 12.03 11.64
CA LYS A 116 -19.50 11.31 10.71
C LYS A 116 -20.17 11.12 9.35
N PHE A 117 -19.76 11.92 8.36
CA PHE A 117 -19.95 11.60 6.94
C PHE A 117 -18.63 11.15 6.31
N GLU A 118 -18.46 9.84 6.14
CA GLU A 118 -17.33 9.29 5.37
C GLU A 118 -17.67 9.31 3.87
N LYS A 119 -16.97 10.15 3.10
CA LYS A 119 -16.97 10.01 1.63
C LYS A 119 -16.00 8.89 1.24
N PRO A 120 -16.36 8.03 0.27
CA PRO A 120 -15.47 6.98 -0.20
C PRO A 120 -14.18 7.58 -0.77
N VAL A 121 -13.05 7.03 -0.33
CA VAL A 121 -11.71 7.37 -0.85
C VAL A 121 -11.59 6.79 -2.25
N ALA A 122 -11.32 7.65 -3.24
CA ALA A 122 -10.96 7.19 -4.57
C ALA A 122 -9.51 6.68 -4.53
N ILE A 123 -9.31 5.37 -4.55
CA ILE A 123 -7.98 4.77 -4.71
C ILE A 123 -7.69 4.81 -6.21
N VAL A 124 -6.71 5.62 -6.62
CA VAL A 124 -6.19 5.62 -7.99
C VAL A 124 -4.89 4.83 -7.98
N PRO A 125 -4.84 3.58 -8.52
CA PRO A 125 -3.62 2.80 -8.53
C PRO A 125 -2.52 3.48 -9.33
N ARG A 126 -1.29 3.48 -8.83
CA ARG A 126 -0.13 4.03 -9.57
C ARG A 126 0.28 3.11 -10.71
N ILE A 127 0.07 1.79 -10.57
CA ILE A 127 0.52 0.74 -11.51
C ILE A 127 -0.47 0.52 -12.69
N ILE A 128 -1.21 1.53 -13.14
CA ILE A 128 -2.09 1.37 -14.32
C ILE A 128 -1.29 1.03 -15.62
N ILE A 129 0.05 1.10 -15.63
CA ILE A 129 0.81 1.20 -16.89
C ILE A 129 1.40 -0.14 -17.42
N LYS A 130 1.37 -1.27 -16.70
CA LYS A 130 2.01 -2.52 -17.21
C LYS A 130 1.01 -3.62 -17.64
N ASP A 131 0.12 -4.08 -16.75
CA ASP A 131 -0.95 -5.04 -17.10
C ASP A 131 -2.11 -5.01 -16.08
N LEU A 132 -3.19 -4.30 -16.43
CA LEU A 132 -4.38 -4.15 -15.56
C LEU A 132 -5.09 -5.49 -15.27
N TYR A 133 -4.95 -6.50 -16.15
CA TYR A 133 -5.59 -7.79 -15.92
C TYR A 133 -4.88 -8.56 -14.79
N VAL A 134 -3.55 -8.64 -14.85
CA VAL A 134 -2.77 -9.34 -13.83
C VAL A 134 -2.84 -8.61 -12.50
N TYR A 135 -2.82 -7.28 -12.50
CA TYR A 135 -3.03 -6.47 -11.30
C TYR A 135 -4.36 -6.81 -10.60
N ARG A 136 -5.47 -6.86 -11.36
CA ARG A 136 -6.79 -7.24 -10.83
C ARG A 136 -6.85 -8.68 -10.35
N LEU A 137 -6.13 -9.59 -11.02
CA LEU A 137 -6.01 -10.98 -10.57
C LEU A 137 -5.29 -11.06 -9.23
N ILE A 138 -4.20 -10.31 -9.03
CA ILE A 138 -3.48 -10.24 -7.76
C ILE A 138 -4.38 -9.68 -6.66
N ASP A 139 -5.08 -8.56 -6.92
CA ASP A 139 -6.03 -7.98 -5.98
C ASP A 139 -7.12 -8.99 -5.58
N TYR A 140 -7.70 -9.69 -6.56
CA TYR A 140 -8.65 -10.77 -6.32
C TYR A 140 -8.05 -11.88 -5.45
N LEU A 141 -6.84 -12.35 -5.76
CA LEU A 141 -6.16 -13.40 -4.99
C LEU A 141 -5.86 -12.97 -3.55
N ILE A 142 -5.49 -11.71 -3.33
CA ILE A 142 -5.34 -11.14 -1.98
C ILE A 142 -6.69 -11.17 -1.26
N SER A 143 -7.78 -10.74 -1.93
CA SER A 143 -9.12 -10.69 -1.33
C SER A 143 -9.65 -12.06 -0.88
N ILE A 144 -9.28 -13.14 -1.59
CA ILE A 144 -9.65 -14.52 -1.24
C ILE A 144 -8.58 -15.24 -0.41
N LYS A 145 -7.54 -14.53 0.07
CA LYS A 145 -6.40 -15.08 0.82
C LYS A 145 -5.57 -16.13 0.07
N GLY A 146 -5.61 -16.11 -1.26
CA GLY A 146 -4.73 -16.90 -2.14
C GLY A 146 -3.28 -16.40 -2.10
N ILE A 147 -3.07 -15.10 -1.91
CA ILE A 147 -1.78 -14.55 -1.51
C ILE A 147 -1.73 -14.52 0.03
N ASN A 148 -0.88 -15.37 0.60
CA ASN A 148 -0.71 -15.56 2.04
C ASN A 148 0.78 -15.54 2.42
N ASP A 149 1.10 -15.75 3.69
CA ASP A 149 2.48 -15.68 4.22
C ASP A 149 3.46 -16.59 3.46
N LYS A 150 3.00 -17.77 3.02
CA LYS A 150 3.81 -18.68 2.21
C LYS A 150 4.13 -18.08 0.84
N ALA A 151 3.15 -17.42 0.21
CA ALA A 151 3.35 -16.73 -1.05
C ALA A 151 4.32 -15.54 -0.89
N LEU A 152 4.19 -14.76 0.19
CA LEU A 152 5.14 -13.68 0.50
C LEU A 152 6.56 -14.20 0.70
N LEU A 153 6.73 -15.28 1.46
CA LEU A 153 8.03 -15.90 1.68
C LEU A 153 8.64 -16.42 0.36
N MET A 154 7.82 -17.07 -0.47
CA MET A 154 8.24 -17.49 -1.80
C MET A 154 8.73 -16.32 -2.63
N LEU A 155 7.97 -15.22 -2.68
CA LEU A 155 8.27 -14.08 -3.53
C LEU A 155 9.45 -13.24 -3.04
N TYR A 156 9.48 -12.89 -1.75
CA TYR A 156 10.43 -11.92 -1.19
C TYR A 156 11.72 -12.54 -0.68
N LEU A 157 11.69 -13.78 -0.17
CA LEU A 157 12.89 -14.44 0.39
C LEU A 157 13.48 -15.48 -0.55
N LEU A 158 12.64 -16.28 -1.20
CA LEU A 158 13.11 -17.35 -2.09
C LEU A 158 13.25 -16.90 -3.55
N ASP A 159 12.86 -15.66 -3.85
CA ASP A 159 12.75 -15.12 -5.21
C ASP A 159 12.04 -16.11 -6.16
N LYS A 160 10.94 -16.71 -5.71
CA LYS A 160 10.14 -17.65 -6.52
C LYS A 160 8.94 -16.93 -7.10
N GLU A 161 8.67 -17.18 -8.37
CA GLU A 161 7.48 -16.67 -9.02
C GLU A 161 6.25 -17.40 -8.48
N LEU A 162 5.16 -16.66 -8.32
CA LEU A 162 3.89 -17.23 -7.89
C LEU A 162 3.24 -17.93 -9.09
N GLU A 163 3.01 -19.22 -8.96
CA GLU A 163 2.26 -19.99 -9.94
C GLU A 163 0.77 -19.65 -9.80
N PHE A 164 0.25 -18.87 -10.74
CA PHE A 164 -1.18 -18.70 -10.90
C PHE A 164 -1.72 -19.97 -11.55
N VAL A 165 -2.07 -20.97 -10.73
CA VAL A 165 -2.78 -22.15 -11.22
C VAL A 165 -4.11 -21.64 -11.75
N GLY A 166 -4.19 -21.44 -13.06
CA GLY A 166 -5.46 -21.52 -13.74
C GLY A 166 -5.97 -22.91 -13.40
N LYS A 167 -7.09 -23.00 -12.70
CA LYS A 167 -7.86 -24.22 -12.82
C LYS A 167 -8.14 -24.35 -14.31
N ASP A 168 -7.42 -25.26 -14.96
CA ASP A 168 -7.97 -25.98 -16.09
C ASP A 168 -9.15 -26.74 -15.48
N ASP A 169 -10.29 -26.06 -15.37
CA ASP A 169 -11.56 -26.71 -15.14
C ASP A 169 -11.89 -27.43 -16.45
N ASP A 170 -11.58 -28.73 -16.48
CA ASP A 170 -12.15 -29.72 -17.40
C ASP A 170 -13.69 -29.69 -17.36
#